data_AF-A0A6J4RL64-F1
#
_entry.id   AF-A0A6J4RL64-F1
#
_cell.length_a   1.000
_cell.length_b   1.000
_cell.length_c   1.000
_cell.angle_alpha   90.00
_cell.angle_beta   90.00
_cell.angle_gamma   90.00
#
_symmetry.space_group_name_H-M   'P 1'
#
loop_
_entity.id
_entity.type
_entity.pdbx_description
1 polymer ?
#
loop_
_entity_poly.entity_id
_entity_poly.type
_entity_poly.pdbx_seq_one_letter_code
_entity_poly.pdbx_strand_id
1 'polypeptide(L)'
;MGKAIMGAVVSLAGFIAEDRDDVRPLLDWYGNGDVTWSFPGTDEEFRTTQASADFMQSLYRDVAAMVIGRRVFDLTNGWNGKPAGETSTWPPVGSAARRASSG
;
A
#
# COMPACT_ATOMS: atom_id res chain seq x y z
N MET A 1 11.48 -14.81 -19.34
CA MET A 1 12.15 -14.35 -18.10
C MET A 1 11.24 -13.34 -17.41
N GLY A 2 11.12 -13.39 -16.07
CA GLY A 2 10.34 -12.39 -15.32
C GLY A 2 11.07 -11.05 -15.21
N LYS A 3 10.32 -9.95 -15.08
CA LYS A 3 10.85 -8.60 -14.83
C LYS A 3 10.73 -8.27 -13.34
N ALA A 4 11.84 -7.87 -12.72
CA ALA A 4 11.79 -7.26 -11.39
C ALA A 4 11.46 -5.77 -11.53
N ILE A 5 10.47 -5.32 -10.77
CA ILE A 5 10.09 -3.90 -10.67
C ILE A 5 10.19 -3.46 -9.21
N MET A 6 10.50 -2.20 -8.99
CA MET A 6 10.46 -1.56 -7.68
C MET A 6 9.65 -0.27 -7.82
N GLY A 7 8.68 -0.09 -6.92
CA GLY A 7 7.92 1.14 -6.77
C GLY A 7 7.97 1.60 -5.31
N ALA A 8 8.13 2.90 -5.11
CA ALA A 8 8.10 3.53 -3.79
C ALA A 8 7.54 4.94 -3.90
N VAL A 9 6.88 5.41 -2.84
CA VAL A 9 6.58 6.82 -2.66
C VAL A 9 7.57 7.36 -1.64
N VAL A 10 8.15 8.51 -1.95
CA VAL A 10 9.23 9.11 -1.15
C VAL A 10 8.91 10.57 -0.87
N SER A 11 9.29 11.04 0.30
CA SER A 11 9.28 12.46 0.59
C SER A 11 10.30 13.19 -0.28
N LEU A 12 10.19 14.53 -0.39
CA LEU A 12 11.16 15.35 -1.13
C LEU A 12 12.59 15.20 -0.58
N ALA A 13 12.72 14.91 0.71
CA ALA A 13 14.01 14.68 1.36
C ALA A 13 14.51 13.22 1.26
N GLY A 14 13.77 12.33 0.58
CA GLY A 14 14.19 10.96 0.29
C GLY A 14 13.81 9.91 1.33
N PHE A 15 12.82 10.19 2.19
CA PHE A 15 12.35 9.26 3.22
C PHE A 15 11.10 8.50 2.77
N ILE A 16 11.01 7.21 3.09
CA ILE A 16 9.89 6.31 2.76
C ILE A 16 8.91 6.10 3.93
N ALA A 17 9.24 6.62 5.11
CA ALA A 17 8.43 6.60 6.32
C ALA A 17 8.96 7.66 7.30
N GLU A 18 8.13 8.04 8.27
CA GLU A 18 8.55 8.81 9.44
C GLU A 18 9.26 7.92 10.48
N ASP A 19 9.83 8.55 11.52
CA ASP A 19 10.62 7.87 12.57
C ASP A 19 9.88 6.73 13.29
N ARG A 20 8.54 6.76 13.30
CA ARG A 20 7.69 5.73 13.93
C ARG A 20 6.97 4.84 12.90
N ASP A 21 7.54 4.72 11.71
CA ASP A 21 7.02 3.96 10.57
C ASP A 21 5.66 4.47 10.02
N ASP A 22 5.27 5.71 10.32
CA ASP A 22 4.09 6.30 9.69
C ASP A 22 4.39 6.64 8.22
N VAL A 23 3.46 6.26 7.35
CA VAL A 23 3.52 6.45 5.90
C VAL A 23 2.33 7.24 5.37
N ARG A 24 1.39 7.65 6.24
CA ARG A 24 0.13 8.27 5.80
C ARG A 24 0.32 9.47 4.88
N PRO A 25 1.17 10.47 5.19
CA PRO A 25 1.35 11.62 4.30
C PRO A 25 1.87 11.22 2.91
N LEU A 26 2.63 10.12 2.82
CA LEU A 26 3.12 9.57 1.55
C LEU A 26 2.04 8.78 0.80
N LEU A 27 1.02 8.26 1.48
CA LEU A 27 -0.02 7.43 0.88
C LEU A 27 -1.36 8.18 0.66
N ASP A 28 -1.50 9.41 1.15
CA ASP A 28 -2.73 10.20 1.03
C ASP A 28 -3.20 10.39 -0.43
N TRP A 29 -2.29 10.30 -1.42
CA TRP A 29 -2.64 10.36 -2.84
C TRP A 29 -3.60 9.25 -3.30
N TYR A 30 -3.65 8.12 -2.59
CA TYR A 30 -4.60 7.03 -2.85
C TYR A 30 -6.07 7.39 -2.59
N GLY A 31 -6.35 8.52 -1.91
CA GLY A 31 -7.70 8.99 -1.62
C GLY A 31 -8.01 10.41 -2.09
N ASN A 32 -7.08 11.05 -2.82
CA ASN A 32 -7.11 12.48 -3.13
C ASN A 32 -7.43 12.79 -4.60
N GLY A 33 -8.11 11.88 -5.31
CA GLY A 33 -8.58 12.14 -6.67
C GLY A 33 -10.07 11.80 -6.88
N ASP A 34 -10.50 11.90 -8.14
CA ASP A 34 -11.91 11.80 -8.52
C ASP A 34 -12.26 10.48 -9.22
N VAL A 35 -11.27 9.66 -9.57
CA VAL A 35 -11.46 8.38 -10.25
C VAL A 35 -11.36 7.25 -9.23
N THR A 36 -12.47 6.54 -9.02
CA THR A 36 -12.51 5.32 -8.19
C THR A 36 -12.06 4.11 -9.00
N TRP A 37 -11.17 3.29 -8.43
CA TRP A 37 -10.69 2.04 -9.03
C TRP A 37 -10.24 1.06 -7.94
N SER A 38 -10.05 -0.21 -8.28
CA SER A 38 -9.54 -1.25 -7.38
C SER A 38 -8.45 -2.08 -8.06
N PHE A 39 -7.60 -2.73 -7.25
CA PHE A 39 -6.68 -3.73 -7.79
C PHE A 39 -7.44 -5.01 -8.17
N PRO A 40 -6.98 -5.76 -9.18
CA PRO A 40 -7.56 -7.05 -9.52
C PRO A 40 -7.68 -7.98 -8.30
N GLY A 41 -8.88 -8.52 -8.07
CA GLY A 41 -9.16 -9.43 -6.95
C GLY A 41 -9.39 -8.73 -5.59
N THR A 42 -9.48 -7.40 -5.55
CA THR A 42 -9.77 -6.63 -4.32
C THR A 42 -11.12 -5.94 -4.37
N ASP A 43 -11.76 -5.84 -3.21
CA ASP A 43 -12.92 -4.95 -2.96
C ASP A 43 -12.47 -3.59 -2.38
N GLU A 44 -11.16 -3.34 -2.31
CA GLU A 44 -10.60 -2.09 -1.76
C GLU A 44 -10.58 -1.01 -2.84
N GLU A 45 -11.31 0.07 -2.58
CA GLU A 45 -11.42 1.20 -3.50
C GLU A 45 -10.37 2.26 -3.21
N PHE A 46 -9.67 2.68 -4.26
CA PHE A 46 -8.77 3.82 -4.27
C PHE A 46 -9.41 4.95 -5.07
N ARG A 47 -9.11 6.20 -4.71
CA ARG A 47 -9.51 7.39 -5.46
C ARG A 47 -8.30 8.22 -5.83
N THR A 48 -7.98 8.25 -7.12
CA THR A 48 -6.79 8.94 -7.66
C THR A 48 -7.15 9.74 -8.91
N THR A 49 -6.15 10.34 -9.56
CA THR A 49 -6.32 10.82 -10.94
C THR A 49 -6.44 9.64 -11.90
N GLN A 50 -7.00 9.86 -13.10
CA GLN A 50 -7.06 8.84 -14.16
C GLN A 50 -5.66 8.31 -14.52
N ALA A 51 -4.68 9.21 -14.66
CA ALA A 51 -3.31 8.84 -15.03
C ALA A 51 -2.67 7.90 -14.00
N SER A 52 -2.89 8.16 -12.70
CA SER A 52 -2.42 7.29 -11.61
C SER A 52 -3.14 5.94 -11.63
N ALA A 53 -4.46 5.92 -11.85
CA ALA A 53 -5.25 4.70 -11.92
C ALA A 53 -4.77 3.79 -13.07
N ASP A 54 -4.55 4.36 -14.26
CA ASP A 54 -4.06 3.64 -15.43
C ASP A 54 -2.65 3.09 -15.21
N PHE A 55 -1.76 3.90 -14.61
CA PHE A 55 -0.40 3.49 -14.27
C PHE A 55 -0.41 2.32 -13.28
N MET A 56 -1.17 2.42 -12.18
CA MET A 56 -1.20 1.38 -11.15
C MET A 56 -1.82 0.08 -11.67
N GLN A 57 -2.95 0.17 -12.39
CA GLN A 57 -3.59 -1.01 -12.96
C GLN A 57 -2.75 -1.67 -14.05
N SER A 58 -1.99 -0.91 -14.85
CA SER A 58 -1.08 -1.50 -15.83
C SER A 58 0.14 -2.15 -15.18
N LEU A 59 0.68 -1.54 -14.12
CA LEU A 59 1.87 -2.05 -13.43
C LEU A 59 1.59 -3.34 -12.65
N TYR A 60 0.49 -3.37 -11.89
CA TYR A 60 0.18 -4.47 -10.97
C TYR A 60 -0.55 -5.65 -11.62
N ARG A 61 -1.12 -5.48 -12.81
CA ARG A 61 -1.79 -6.57 -13.54
C ARG A 61 -0.90 -7.79 -13.76
N ASP A 62 0.39 -7.56 -14.01
CA ASP A 62 1.34 -8.61 -14.39
C ASP A 62 2.28 -9.00 -13.24
N VAL A 63 1.98 -8.57 -12.00
CA VAL A 63 2.73 -8.96 -10.81
C VAL A 63 2.18 -10.30 -10.31
N ALA A 64 3.09 -11.26 -10.12
CA ALA A 64 2.77 -12.61 -9.63
C ALA A 64 3.43 -12.97 -8.28
N ALA A 65 4.25 -12.05 -7.76
CA ALA A 65 4.89 -12.18 -6.46
C ALA A 65 5.36 -10.80 -5.96
N MET A 66 5.31 -10.61 -4.64
CA MET A 66 5.85 -9.44 -3.95
C MET A 66 6.95 -9.85 -2.98
N VAL A 67 8.09 -9.16 -3.03
CA VAL A 67 9.20 -9.32 -2.07
C VAL A 67 9.19 -8.12 -1.13
N ILE A 68 9.13 -8.40 0.17
CA ILE A 68 9.15 -7.36 1.22
C ILE A 68 10.17 -7.68 2.31
N GLY A 69 10.67 -6.64 2.97
CA GLY A 69 11.52 -6.80 4.16
C GLY A 69 10.71 -7.20 5.40
N ARG A 70 11.41 -7.77 6.40
CA ARG A 70 10.81 -8.19 7.69
C ARG A 70 10.03 -7.08 8.38
N ARG A 71 10.55 -5.85 8.40
CA ARG A 71 9.88 -4.71 9.06
C ARG A 71 8.49 -4.43 8.49
N VAL A 72 8.37 -4.42 7.16
CA VAL A 72 7.08 -4.23 6.48
C VAL A 72 6.14 -5.39 6.79
N PHE A 73 6.65 -6.62 6.75
CA PHE A 73 5.86 -7.80 7.11
C PHE A 73 5.29 -7.70 8.54
N ASP A 74 6.10 -7.32 9.53
CA ASP A 74 5.67 -7.23 10.93
C ASP A 74 4.61 -6.13 11.13
N LEU A 75 4.74 -5.00 10.43
CA LEU A 75 3.79 -3.89 10.51
C LEU A 75 2.42 -4.22 9.88
N THR A 76 2.41 -5.02 8.82
CA THR A 76 1.19 -5.35 8.06
C THR A 76 0.65 -6.74 8.36
N ASN A 77 1.32 -7.51 9.23
CA ASN A 77 1.13 -8.96 9.37
C ASN A 77 1.23 -9.70 8.02
N GLY A 78 2.10 -9.22 7.12
CA GLY A 78 2.18 -9.69 5.73
C GLY A 78 0.86 -9.60 4.99
N TRP A 79 0.01 -8.63 5.37
CA TRP A 79 -1.39 -8.51 4.93
C TRP A 79 -2.19 -9.81 5.08
N ASN A 80 -1.89 -10.63 6.10
CA ASN A 80 -2.50 -11.94 6.31
C ASN A 80 -2.28 -12.93 5.15
N GLY A 81 -1.13 -12.84 4.47
CA GLY A 81 -0.77 -13.72 3.34
C GLY A 81 -1.32 -13.25 1.99
N LYS A 82 -1.67 -11.97 1.90
CA LYS A 82 -2.48 -11.38 0.84
C LYS A 82 -1.89 -10.01 0.44
N PRO A 83 -0.77 -10.01 -0.30
CA PRO A 83 0.07 -8.82 -0.50
C PRO A 83 -0.70 -7.60 -1.03
N ALA A 84 -0.25 -6.38 -0.73
CA ALA A 84 -0.93 -5.15 -1.17
C ALA A 84 -1.14 -5.03 -2.69
N GLY A 85 -0.30 -5.68 -3.51
CA GLY A 85 -0.47 -5.76 -4.97
C GLY A 85 -1.29 -6.96 -5.47
N GLU A 86 -1.61 -7.90 -4.58
CA GLU A 86 -2.33 -9.14 -4.86
C GLU A 86 -3.32 -9.41 -3.71
N THR A 87 -4.51 -8.80 -3.81
CA THR A 87 -5.67 -9.10 -2.95
C THR A 87 -5.48 -8.86 -1.44
N SER A 88 -5.93 -7.70 -0.95
CA SER A 88 -6.65 -7.46 0.33
C SER A 88 -5.91 -7.51 1.69
N THR A 89 -5.80 -6.33 2.30
CA THR A 89 -6.38 -5.90 3.60
C THR A 89 -5.48 -4.85 4.24
N TRP A 90 -5.61 -3.60 3.81
CA TRP A 90 -5.11 -2.49 4.61
C TRP A 90 -5.91 -2.43 5.94
N PRO A 91 -5.28 -2.40 7.13
CA PRO A 91 -6.04 -2.14 8.35
C PRO A 91 -6.64 -0.73 8.27
N PRO A 92 -7.87 -0.49 8.74
CA PRO A 92 -8.44 0.84 8.78
C PRO A 92 -7.49 1.74 9.58
N VAL A 93 -7.03 2.80 8.91
CA VAL A 93 -6.11 3.80 9.46
C VAL A 93 -6.74 4.37 10.73
N GLY A 94 -6.28 3.92 11.90
CA GLY A 94 -6.81 4.34 13.21
C GLY A 94 -7.09 3.25 14.25
N SER A 95 -6.88 1.97 13.93
CA SER A 95 -7.17 0.87 14.88
C SER A 95 -5.94 0.30 15.61
N ALA A 96 -4.72 0.56 15.14
CA ALA A 96 -3.49 0.04 15.76
C ALA A 96 -3.11 0.72 17.10
N ALA A 97 -3.72 1.86 17.46
CA ALA A 97 -3.31 2.64 18.64
C ALA A 97 -4.11 2.36 19.94
N ARG A 98 -5.09 1.45 19.96
CA ARG A 98 -6.01 1.30 21.11
C ARG A 98 -5.92 -0.01 21.91
N ARG A 99 -4.93 -0.88 21.67
CA ARG A 99 -4.76 -2.16 22.41
C ARG A 99 -3.46 -2.24 23.21
N ALA A 100 -3.04 -1.15 23.85
CA ALA A 100 -1.90 -1.15 24.78
C ALA A 100 -2.17 -0.35 26.08
N SER A 101 -3.42 -0.22 26.50
CA SER A 101 -3.79 0.39 27.79
C SER A 101 -4.95 -0.38 28.43
N SER A 102 -4.71 -1.64 28.73
CA SER A 102 -5.50 -2.43 29.69
C SER A 102 -4.63 -3.59 30.17
N GLY A 103 -3.81 -3.28 31.16
CA GLY A 103 -2.89 -4.18 31.86
C GLY A 103 -2.36 -3.44 33.08
#